data_AF-A0A816YSJ1-F1
#
_entry.id   AF-A0A816YSJ1-F1
#
_cell.length_a   1.000
_cell.length_b   1.000
_cell.length_c   1.000
_cell.angle_alpha   90.00
_cell.angle_beta   90.00
_cell.angle_gamma   90.00
#
_symmetry.space_group_name_H-M   'P 1'
#
loop_
_entity.id
_entity.type
_entity.pdbx_description
1 polymer ?
#
loop_
_entity_poly.entity_id
_entity_poly.type
_entity_poly.pdbx_seq_one_letter_code
_entity_poly.pdbx_strand_id
1 'polypeptide(L)'
;MARINREQLQKQVVQHYINVANKQKQVTVNHFLQEKIPRQTIYSIIRKYEESGYIGDKPRSGRPKKLSRGQLTRLKRLINKKTGISLRRLAPRFKVSYQTSSNRLKAMGIKYYKKQRAPKYTDKQLEEIPTRARRLYRMLSNNDFELIMDNEKYFLLQDQSVPTNRGFYTSDKRTTALQRLMPFVTSYHNKEKVLFWPDLASSHYGNNVLQYLDQNDVQFVDKKFNPQNCPQARPIETLWSILKNMVYDEGWEAKTINQLRRRIEKKLKEIDIKVVQQMFSGIRRQRRKIADNGPYEACSSSDEEVSNLESRLNREKSFELLNNVFKVVGQLPIRDLRHRDYLRQKVNQVVHLIRQASENLCTGKQTEDISNDDKLNPPLDKLDITIDDSAQIVNNLKYLIDVSDYSEKIKLLALASKNWGRLKIENFFLCSEHQARYRAYLRDDDQILCSPIDLRGNIAFDPIIEKAIYDFYHTDEISRASPNKKDVLQNNENPNPIRHMLMTLMTLMETYQQFIQNSSSMHVGKSKSCSLKPKWIKTITLHDI
;
A
#
# COMPACT_ATOMS: atom_id res chain seq x y z
N MET A 1 -2.79 44.57 -15.59
CA MET A 1 -1.68 44.67 -14.63
C MET A 1 -1.66 43.49 -13.67
N ALA A 2 -0.50 42.84 -13.49
CA ALA A 2 -0.30 41.80 -12.50
C ALA A 2 -0.56 42.33 -11.06
N ARG A 3 -0.92 41.44 -10.12
CA ARG A 3 -1.21 41.79 -8.71
C ARG A 3 -0.04 42.56 -8.06
N ILE A 4 1.17 42.11 -8.30
CA ILE A 4 2.41 42.69 -7.77
C ILE A 4 2.54 44.16 -8.21
N ASN A 5 2.33 44.44 -9.50
CA ASN A 5 2.43 45.80 -10.04
C ASN A 5 1.36 46.74 -9.45
N ARG A 6 0.15 46.24 -9.15
CA ARG A 6 -0.90 47.05 -8.52
C ARG A 6 -0.63 47.34 -7.04
N GLU A 7 -0.05 46.39 -6.32
CA GLU A 7 0.37 46.58 -4.92
C GLU A 7 1.58 47.52 -4.82
N GLN A 8 2.54 47.42 -5.74
CA GLN A 8 3.67 48.35 -5.86
C GLN A 8 3.21 49.77 -6.17
N LEU A 9 2.28 49.92 -7.13
CA LEU A 9 1.69 51.21 -7.43
C LEU A 9 0.97 51.83 -6.22
N GLN A 10 0.17 51.04 -5.50
CA GLN A 10 -0.48 51.50 -4.27
C GLN A 10 0.53 51.99 -3.22
N LYS A 11 1.66 51.29 -3.06
CA LYS A 11 2.75 51.71 -2.17
C LYS A 11 3.40 53.01 -2.64
N GLN A 12 3.73 53.13 -3.92
CA GLN A 12 4.36 54.33 -4.47
C GLN A 12 3.48 55.57 -4.31
N VAL A 13 2.18 55.45 -4.63
CA VAL A 13 1.21 56.55 -4.49
C VAL A 13 1.07 56.99 -3.03
N VAL A 14 0.93 56.04 -2.09
CA VAL A 14 0.80 56.38 -0.66
C VAL A 14 2.11 56.94 -0.09
N GLN A 15 3.27 56.40 -0.49
CA GLN A 15 4.57 56.90 -0.03
C GLN A 15 4.82 58.34 -0.50
N HIS A 16 4.53 58.63 -1.76
CA HIS A 16 4.63 59.99 -2.30
C HIS A 16 3.62 60.93 -1.62
N TYR A 17 2.40 60.46 -1.36
CA TYR A 17 1.38 61.24 -0.65
C TYR A 17 1.83 61.68 0.75
N ILE A 18 2.47 60.78 1.51
CA ILE A 18 2.91 61.05 2.89
C ILE A 18 4.21 61.85 2.90
N ASN A 19 5.24 61.39 2.17
CA ASN A 19 6.60 61.88 2.36
C ASN A 19 6.96 63.09 1.49
N VAL A 20 6.37 63.18 0.29
CA VAL A 20 6.75 64.19 -0.70
C VAL A 20 5.69 65.28 -0.79
N ALA A 21 4.43 64.90 -0.87
CA ALA A 21 3.32 65.82 -1.03
C ALA A 21 2.75 66.35 0.29
N ASN A 22 3.27 65.93 1.46
CA ASN A 22 2.78 66.31 2.78
C ASN A 22 1.24 66.25 2.91
N LYS A 23 0.64 65.13 2.45
CA LYS A 23 -0.81 64.89 2.38
C LYS A 23 -1.60 65.81 1.45
N GLN A 24 -0.95 66.49 0.51
CA GLN A 24 -1.65 67.24 -0.54
C GLN A 24 -2.03 66.33 -1.71
N LYS A 25 -3.34 66.16 -1.92
CA LYS A 25 -3.91 65.28 -2.94
C LYS A 25 -3.57 65.75 -4.36
N GLN A 26 -3.64 67.06 -4.60
CA GLN A 26 -3.42 67.64 -5.93
C GLN A 26 -1.98 67.46 -6.42
N VAL A 27 -1.00 67.64 -5.53
CA VAL A 27 0.44 67.45 -5.83
C VAL A 27 0.73 65.99 -6.19
N THR A 28 0.17 65.05 -5.42
CA THR A 28 0.32 63.61 -5.70
C THR A 28 -0.33 63.22 -7.02
N VAL A 29 -1.52 63.75 -7.31
CA VAL A 29 -2.23 63.45 -8.57
C VAL A 29 -1.47 64.00 -9.78
N ASN A 30 -0.92 65.21 -9.71
CA ASN A 30 -0.18 65.81 -10.83
C ASN A 30 1.11 65.04 -11.17
N HIS A 31 1.80 64.49 -10.16
CA HIS A 31 2.98 63.65 -10.36
C HIS A 31 2.65 62.34 -11.09
N PHE A 32 1.70 61.54 -10.57
CA PHE A 32 1.34 60.26 -11.18
C PHE A 32 0.52 60.38 -12.47
N LEU A 33 -0.05 61.56 -12.75
CA LEU A 33 -0.61 61.89 -14.06
C LEU A 33 0.45 61.93 -15.16
N GLN A 34 1.64 62.46 -14.87
CA GLN A 34 2.77 62.47 -15.80
C GLN A 34 3.24 61.03 -16.10
N GLU A 35 3.10 60.12 -15.13
CA GLU A 35 3.36 58.69 -15.27
C GLU A 35 2.22 57.91 -15.96
N LYS A 36 1.23 58.60 -16.55
CA LYS A 36 0.07 58.03 -17.27
C LYS A 36 -0.86 57.18 -16.40
N ILE A 37 -0.97 57.49 -15.11
CA ILE A 37 -1.89 56.79 -14.19
C ILE A 37 -3.21 57.58 -14.09
N PRO A 38 -4.39 56.94 -14.25
CA PRO A 38 -5.66 57.64 -14.19
C PRO A 38 -5.92 58.33 -12.84
N ARG A 39 -6.39 59.59 -12.87
CA ARG A 39 -6.71 60.38 -11.66
C ARG A 39 -7.62 59.64 -10.68
N GLN A 40 -8.67 58.99 -11.19
CA GLN A 40 -9.61 58.23 -10.37
C GLN A 40 -8.93 57.11 -9.56
N THR A 41 -7.94 56.43 -10.14
CA THR A 41 -7.19 55.38 -9.46
C THR A 41 -6.37 55.96 -8.32
N ILE A 42 -5.70 57.09 -8.54
CA ILE A 42 -4.88 57.77 -7.52
C ILE A 42 -5.78 58.25 -6.36
N TYR A 43 -6.89 58.92 -6.66
CA TYR A 43 -7.85 59.36 -5.64
C TYR A 43 -8.47 58.19 -4.86
N SER A 44 -8.79 57.08 -5.53
CA SER A 44 -9.31 55.87 -4.90
C SER A 44 -8.29 55.25 -3.94
N ILE A 45 -7.01 55.22 -4.31
CA ILE A 45 -5.92 54.73 -3.46
C ILE A 45 -5.74 55.63 -2.23
N ILE A 46 -5.69 56.95 -2.40
CA ILE A 46 -5.53 57.90 -1.30
C ILE A 46 -6.73 57.81 -0.35
N ARG A 47 -7.97 57.83 -0.87
CA ARG A 47 -9.19 57.72 -0.07
C ARG A 47 -9.20 56.43 0.77
N LYS A 48 -8.87 55.30 0.14
CA LYS A 48 -8.77 54.01 0.82
C LYS A 48 -7.72 54.02 1.93
N TYR A 49 -6.58 54.67 1.71
CA TYR A 49 -5.53 54.82 2.72
C TYR A 49 -5.98 55.71 3.88
N GLU A 50 -6.63 56.85 3.62
CA GLU A 50 -7.16 57.75 4.65
C GLU A 50 -8.23 57.07 5.52
N GLU A 51 -9.11 56.26 4.93
CA GLU A 51 -10.19 55.57 5.64
C GLU A 51 -9.73 54.35 6.45
N SER A 52 -8.71 53.61 5.98
CA SER A 52 -8.36 52.30 6.54
C SER A 52 -6.92 52.15 7.05
N GLY A 53 -6.03 53.11 6.74
CA GLY A 53 -4.59 53.02 7.02
C GLY A 53 -3.87 51.88 6.29
N TYR A 54 -4.57 51.09 5.45
CA TYR A 54 -4.05 49.86 4.86
C TYR A 54 -3.58 50.05 3.41
N ILE A 55 -2.34 49.63 3.14
CA ILE A 55 -1.69 49.69 1.83
C ILE A 55 -1.67 48.28 1.22
N GLY A 56 -2.75 47.91 0.52
CA GLY A 56 -2.84 46.61 -0.16
C GLY A 56 -4.26 46.29 -0.65
N ASP A 57 -4.41 45.32 -1.55
CA ASP A 57 -5.73 44.87 -2.00
C ASP A 57 -6.48 44.18 -0.84
N LYS A 58 -7.76 44.56 -0.62
CA LYS A 58 -8.63 43.82 0.32
C LYS A 58 -8.81 42.38 -0.19
N PRO A 59 -8.99 41.38 0.69
CA PRO A 59 -9.31 40.02 0.27
C PRO A 59 -10.55 40.05 -0.62
N ARG A 60 -10.42 39.59 -1.87
CA ARG A 60 -11.56 39.54 -2.78
C ARG A 60 -12.59 38.55 -2.22
N SER A 61 -13.87 38.88 -2.35
CA SER A 61 -14.96 37.94 -2.09
C SER A 61 -14.82 36.74 -3.04
N GLY A 62 -14.36 35.62 -2.50
CA GLY A 62 -14.24 34.38 -3.25
C GLY A 62 -15.60 33.71 -3.47
N ARG A 63 -15.61 32.66 -4.29
CA ARG A 63 -16.80 31.81 -4.47
C ARG A 63 -17.29 31.27 -3.11
N PRO A 64 -18.61 31.29 -2.84
CA PRO A 64 -19.16 30.73 -1.59
C PRO A 64 -18.74 29.27 -1.42
N LYS A 65 -18.44 28.88 -0.17
CA LYS A 65 -17.99 27.53 0.16
C LYS A 65 -19.18 26.55 0.06
N LYS A 66 -18.99 25.45 -0.67
CA LYS A 66 -20.00 24.39 -0.84
C LYS A 66 -20.41 23.66 0.45
N LEU A 67 -19.57 23.72 1.49
CA LEU A 67 -19.85 23.10 2.80
C LEU A 67 -19.95 24.18 3.86
N SER A 68 -21.02 24.13 4.64
CA SER A 68 -21.21 24.98 5.82
C SER A 68 -20.29 24.56 6.96
N ARG A 69 -20.11 25.45 7.96
CA ARG A 69 -19.31 25.14 9.15
C ARG A 69 -19.85 23.92 9.90
N GLY A 70 -21.17 23.80 10.05
CA GLY A 70 -21.81 22.64 10.70
C GLY A 70 -21.59 21.34 9.93
N GLN A 71 -21.68 21.38 8.59
CA GLN A 71 -21.40 20.22 7.74
C GLN A 71 -19.93 19.78 7.84
N LEU A 72 -18.98 20.73 7.94
CA LEU A 72 -17.57 20.44 8.16
C LEU A 72 -17.32 19.76 9.51
N THR A 73 -17.96 20.24 10.58
CA THR A 73 -17.88 19.62 11.90
C THR A 73 -18.44 18.19 11.87
N ARG A 74 -19.57 17.98 11.18
CA ARG A 74 -20.16 16.65 10.99
C ARG A 74 -19.23 15.73 10.19
N LEU A 75 -18.63 16.22 9.10
CA LEU A 75 -17.67 15.48 8.28
C LEU A 75 -16.44 15.08 9.11
N LYS A 76 -15.88 16.02 9.89
CA LYS A 76 -14.77 15.76 10.81
C LYS A 76 -15.12 14.69 11.84
N ARG A 77 -16.28 14.78 12.49
CA ARG A 77 -16.74 13.79 13.49
C ARG A 77 -16.94 12.39 12.87
N LEU A 78 -17.36 12.32 11.61
CA LEU A 78 -17.57 11.05 10.93
C LEU A 78 -16.25 10.39 10.51
N ILE A 79 -15.16 11.14 10.31
CA ILE A 79 -13.92 10.59 9.75
C ILE A 79 -12.81 10.48 10.79
N ASN A 80 -12.66 11.49 11.64
CA ASN A 80 -11.52 11.62 12.52
C ASN A 80 -11.45 10.44 13.50
N LYS A 81 -10.29 9.78 13.58
CA LYS A 81 -10.04 8.58 14.40
C LYS A 81 -10.94 7.37 14.09
N LYS A 82 -11.68 7.37 12.98
CA LYS A 82 -12.52 6.23 12.55
C LYS A 82 -11.87 5.49 11.39
N THR A 83 -12.15 4.20 11.29
CA THR A 83 -11.54 3.32 10.28
C THR A 83 -12.60 2.72 9.36
N GLY A 84 -12.21 2.32 8.15
CA GLY A 84 -13.12 1.69 7.16
C GLY A 84 -14.04 2.66 6.42
N ILE A 85 -13.81 3.97 6.53
CA ILE A 85 -14.69 4.99 5.94
C ILE A 85 -14.15 5.43 4.59
N SER A 86 -14.92 5.17 3.54
CA SER A 86 -14.63 5.65 2.19
C SER A 86 -15.18 7.05 1.97
N LEU A 87 -14.30 8.01 1.67
CA LEU A 87 -14.70 9.35 1.27
C LEU A 87 -15.57 9.37 0.01
N ARG A 88 -15.40 8.41 -0.90
CA ARG A 88 -16.25 8.28 -2.10
C ARG A 88 -17.69 7.93 -1.72
N ARG A 89 -17.90 7.13 -0.66
CA ARG A 89 -19.24 6.80 -0.14
C ARG A 89 -19.83 7.90 0.74
N LEU A 90 -18.97 8.64 1.44
CA LEU A 90 -19.39 9.65 2.41
C LEU A 90 -19.68 11.02 1.78
N ALA A 91 -18.91 11.44 0.77
CA ALA A 91 -19.05 12.75 0.13
C ALA A 91 -20.45 13.01 -0.51
N PRO A 92 -21.09 12.02 -1.16
CA PRO A 92 -22.46 12.18 -1.69
C PRO A 92 -23.48 12.55 -0.62
N ARG A 93 -23.32 12.10 0.64
CA ARG A 93 -24.22 12.45 1.76
C ARG A 93 -24.20 13.95 2.10
N PHE A 94 -23.13 14.64 1.70
CA PHE A 94 -22.98 16.08 1.85
C PHE A 94 -23.20 16.85 0.54
N LYS A 95 -23.69 16.17 -0.51
CA LYS A 95 -23.90 16.72 -1.87
C LYS A 95 -22.63 17.38 -2.45
N VAL A 96 -21.46 16.81 -2.15
CA VAL A 96 -20.16 17.30 -2.65
C VAL A 96 -19.33 16.17 -3.26
N SER A 97 -18.38 16.54 -4.13
CA SER A 97 -17.44 15.59 -4.71
C SER A 97 -16.42 15.08 -3.68
N TYR A 98 -15.85 13.91 -3.96
CA TYR A 98 -14.70 13.38 -3.22
C TYR A 98 -13.59 14.43 -3.05
N GLN A 99 -13.23 15.13 -4.13
CA GLN A 99 -12.15 16.11 -4.13
C GLN A 99 -12.42 17.28 -3.20
N THR A 100 -13.67 17.75 -3.17
CA THR A 100 -14.09 18.84 -2.28
C THR A 100 -13.95 18.41 -0.82
N SER A 101 -14.41 17.22 -0.46
CA SER A 101 -14.28 16.68 0.90
C SER A 101 -12.82 16.46 1.30
N SER A 102 -12.00 15.91 0.40
CA SER A 102 -10.57 15.66 0.62
C SER A 102 -9.80 16.97 0.87
N ASN A 103 -10.00 17.98 0.02
CA ASN A 103 -9.35 19.29 0.17
C ASN A 103 -9.75 19.99 1.48
N ARG A 104 -11.01 19.85 1.89
CA ARG A 104 -11.49 20.42 3.16
C ARG A 104 -10.91 19.70 4.37
N LEU A 105 -10.75 18.38 4.31
CA LEU A 105 -10.09 17.61 5.37
C LEU A 105 -8.62 17.99 5.50
N LYS A 106 -7.91 18.11 4.38
CA LYS A 106 -6.52 18.59 4.34
C LYS A 106 -6.40 19.99 4.95
N ALA A 107 -7.30 20.91 4.60
CA ALA A 107 -7.34 22.26 5.19
C ALA A 107 -7.63 22.26 6.69
N MET A 108 -8.26 21.21 7.23
CA MET A 108 -8.45 21.00 8.68
C MET A 108 -7.30 20.22 9.34
N GLY A 109 -6.23 19.91 8.61
CA GLY A 109 -5.09 19.12 9.10
C GLY A 109 -5.35 17.60 9.17
N ILE A 110 -6.46 17.11 8.62
CA ILE A 110 -6.79 15.68 8.64
C ILE A 110 -6.23 15.03 7.38
N LYS A 111 -5.30 14.09 7.58
CA LYS A 111 -4.65 13.32 6.52
C LYS A 111 -5.10 11.87 6.57
N TYR A 112 -5.07 11.22 5.40
CA TYR A 112 -5.29 9.79 5.30
C TYR A 112 -3.97 9.06 5.56
N TYR A 113 -4.02 8.05 6.42
CA TYR A 113 -2.89 7.16 6.70
C TYR A 113 -3.32 5.72 6.45
N LYS A 114 -2.41 4.91 5.90
CA LYS A 114 -2.61 3.46 5.78
C LYS A 114 -2.41 2.83 7.16
N LYS A 115 -3.22 1.85 7.52
CA LYS A 115 -3.00 1.07 8.75
C LYS A 115 -1.72 0.25 8.60
N GLN A 116 -0.80 0.39 9.54
CA GLN A 116 0.34 -0.52 9.68
C GLN A 116 -0.12 -1.81 10.36
N ARG A 117 0.53 -2.93 10.02
CA ARG A 117 0.34 -4.18 10.73
C ARG A 117 1.11 -4.09 12.05
N ALA A 118 0.43 -4.35 13.15
CA ALA A 118 1.05 -4.41 14.48
C ALA A 118 0.61 -5.72 15.17
N PRO A 119 1.45 -6.28 16.06
CA PRO A 119 1.03 -7.38 16.91
C PRO A 119 -0.22 -7.02 17.71
N LYS A 120 -1.10 -7.99 17.92
CA LYS A 120 -2.24 -7.83 18.82
C LYS A 120 -1.76 -8.01 20.25
N TYR A 121 -2.02 -7.03 21.11
CA TYR A 121 -1.69 -7.07 22.52
C TYR A 121 -2.97 -7.26 23.35
N THR A 122 -2.85 -7.99 24.45
CA THR A 122 -3.84 -7.98 25.53
C THR A 122 -3.64 -6.76 26.43
N ASP A 123 -4.66 -6.36 27.19
CA ASP A 123 -4.56 -5.20 28.09
C ASP A 123 -3.43 -5.38 29.12
N LYS A 124 -3.30 -6.60 29.67
CA LYS A 124 -2.18 -6.96 30.55
C LYS A 124 -0.81 -6.79 29.88
N GLN A 125 -0.68 -7.13 28.60
CA GLN A 125 0.58 -6.93 27.87
C GLN A 125 0.89 -5.44 27.66
N LEU A 126 -0.13 -4.60 27.42
CA LEU A 126 0.05 -3.16 27.26
C LEU A 126 0.55 -2.49 28.55
N GLU A 127 0.17 -3.01 29.72
CA GLU A 127 0.66 -2.55 31.03
C GLU A 127 2.07 -3.07 31.35
N GLU A 128 2.35 -4.34 31.05
CA GLU A 128 3.64 -4.95 31.41
C GLU A 128 4.79 -4.53 30.48
N ILE A 129 4.55 -4.42 29.16
CA ILE A 129 5.61 -4.16 28.17
C ILE A 129 6.41 -2.88 28.48
N PRO A 130 5.79 -1.72 28.78
CA PRO A 130 6.53 -0.50 29.12
C PRO A 130 7.42 -0.67 30.36
N THR A 131 6.90 -1.36 31.37
CA THR A 131 7.62 -1.63 32.63
C THR A 131 8.83 -2.52 32.39
N ARG A 132 8.66 -3.62 31.64
CA ARG A 132 9.75 -4.53 31.27
C ARG A 132 10.79 -3.84 30.39
N ALA A 133 10.35 -3.06 29.39
CA ALA A 133 11.22 -2.28 28.52
C ALA A 133 12.04 -1.25 29.31
N ARG A 134 11.47 -0.61 30.34
CA ARG A 134 12.19 0.33 31.22
C ARG A 134 13.27 -0.37 32.05
N ARG A 135 12.98 -1.56 32.60
CA ARG A 135 13.97 -2.37 33.34
C ARG A 135 15.10 -2.81 32.43
N LEU A 136 14.76 -3.31 31.25
CA LEU A 136 15.75 -3.71 30.24
C LEU A 136 16.60 -2.52 29.79
N TYR A 137 16.00 -1.34 29.57
CA TYR A 137 16.75 -0.12 29.22
C TYR A 137 17.79 0.26 30.29
N ARG A 138 17.43 0.18 31.58
CA ARG A 138 18.36 0.45 32.68
C ARG A 138 19.52 -0.55 32.69
N MET A 139 19.22 -1.83 32.53
CA MET A 139 20.24 -2.89 32.43
C MET A 139 21.19 -2.65 31.25
N LEU A 140 20.65 -2.28 30.08
CA LEU A 140 21.46 -1.98 28.89
C LEU A 140 22.26 -0.67 28.97
N SER A 141 21.99 0.18 29.96
CA SER A 141 22.64 1.50 30.11
C SER A 141 23.72 1.52 31.20
N ASN A 142 23.63 0.62 32.17
CA ASN A 142 24.50 0.65 33.35
C ASN A 142 25.80 -0.16 33.19
N ASN A 143 25.83 -1.11 32.26
CA ASN A 143 26.94 -2.05 32.10
C ASN A 143 27.69 -1.80 30.78
N ASP A 144 29.01 -1.98 30.81
CA ASP A 144 29.84 -2.10 29.60
C ASP A 144 29.80 -3.57 29.15
N PHE A 145 29.08 -3.85 28.06
CA PHE A 145 28.90 -5.21 27.54
C PHE A 145 28.81 -5.22 26.01
N GLU A 146 29.14 -6.37 25.44
CA GLU A 146 28.88 -6.76 24.05
C GLU A 146 27.56 -7.52 23.98
N LEU A 147 26.61 -7.00 23.19
CA LEU A 147 25.28 -7.56 23.09
C LEU A 147 25.21 -8.65 22.03
N ILE A 148 24.85 -9.87 22.44
CA ILE A 148 24.55 -10.97 21.53
C ILE A 148 23.04 -11.21 21.54
N MET A 149 22.40 -11.09 20.39
CA MET A 149 20.97 -11.40 20.21
C MET A 149 20.79 -12.62 19.32
N ASP A 150 19.88 -13.50 19.70
CA ASP A 150 19.53 -14.70 18.94
C ASP A 150 18.03 -14.76 18.63
N ASN A 151 17.68 -15.26 17.44
CA ASN A 151 16.30 -15.40 16.99
C ASN A 151 16.20 -16.32 15.78
N GLU A 152 15.12 -17.10 15.71
CA GLU A 152 14.87 -18.02 14.60
C GLU A 152 13.96 -17.41 13.53
N LYS A 153 14.26 -17.69 12.25
CA LYS A 153 13.42 -17.29 11.11
C LYS A 153 13.24 -18.42 10.12
N TYR A 154 12.02 -18.61 9.64
CA TYR A 154 11.72 -19.55 8.57
C TYR A 154 11.97 -18.92 7.19
N PHE A 155 12.80 -19.59 6.39
CA PHE A 155 12.93 -19.38 4.96
C PHE A 155 12.27 -20.57 4.25
N LEU A 156 11.39 -20.27 3.29
CA LEU A 156 10.70 -21.27 2.48
C LEU A 156 11.35 -21.39 1.09
N LEU A 157 11.02 -22.46 0.37
CA LEU A 157 11.47 -22.61 -1.02
C LEU A 157 10.84 -21.55 -1.95
N GLN A 158 9.61 -21.15 -1.65
CA GLN A 158 8.85 -20.10 -2.35
C GLN A 158 8.40 -19.04 -1.35
N ASP A 159 8.27 -17.77 -1.77
CA ASP A 159 7.84 -16.67 -0.88
C ASP A 159 6.32 -16.71 -0.59
N GLN A 160 5.87 -17.78 0.05
CA GLN A 160 4.48 -17.95 0.49
C GLN A 160 4.35 -17.77 2.01
N SER A 161 3.14 -17.49 2.50
CA SER A 161 2.89 -17.37 3.94
C SER A 161 2.87 -18.76 4.60
N VAL A 162 3.62 -18.92 5.69
CA VAL A 162 3.68 -20.17 6.45
C VAL A 162 2.34 -20.42 7.18
N PRO A 163 1.72 -21.61 7.06
CA PRO A 163 0.65 -22.04 7.98
C PRO A 163 1.22 -22.27 9.39
N THR A 164 0.46 -21.89 10.42
CA THR A 164 0.92 -21.74 11.82
C THR A 164 1.40 -23.01 12.53
N ASN A 165 1.28 -24.20 11.94
CA ASN A 165 1.67 -25.48 12.56
C ASN A 165 2.69 -26.25 11.71
N ARG A 166 3.99 -26.04 11.97
CA ARG A 166 5.03 -27.03 11.65
C ARG A 166 5.99 -27.15 12.84
N GLY A 167 6.07 -28.36 13.40
CA GLY A 167 7.06 -28.71 14.42
C GLY A 167 8.45 -28.93 13.81
N PHE A 168 9.47 -29.00 14.66
CA PHE A 168 10.81 -29.45 14.30
C PHE A 168 11.17 -30.64 15.19
N TYR A 169 11.89 -31.61 14.63
CA TYR A 169 12.41 -32.76 15.36
C TYR A 169 13.81 -32.42 15.89
N THR A 170 14.04 -32.68 17.17
CA THR A 170 15.35 -32.53 17.82
C THR A 170 15.49 -33.64 18.86
N SER A 171 16.70 -34.19 19.00
CA SER A 171 17.03 -35.17 20.04
C SER A 171 16.99 -34.54 21.43
N ASP A 172 17.25 -33.24 21.55
CA ASP A 172 17.07 -32.49 22.79
C ASP A 172 16.80 -31.00 22.53
N LYS A 173 15.53 -30.62 22.72
CA LYS A 173 15.03 -29.24 22.59
C LYS A 173 15.73 -28.25 23.53
N ARG A 174 16.34 -28.76 24.62
CA ARG A 174 16.96 -27.95 25.67
C ARG A 174 18.41 -27.58 25.37
N THR A 175 19.11 -28.30 24.50
CA THR A 175 20.53 -28.05 24.18
C THR A 175 20.77 -27.45 22.78
N THR A 176 19.75 -27.46 21.91
CA THR A 176 19.91 -27.12 20.48
C THR A 176 20.41 -25.68 20.24
N ALA A 177 19.98 -24.69 21.02
CA ALA A 177 20.40 -23.29 20.87
C ALA A 177 21.78 -23.02 21.51
N LEU A 178 22.06 -23.66 22.66
CA LEU A 178 23.28 -23.41 23.43
C LEU A 178 24.55 -24.03 22.81
N GLN A 179 24.44 -25.15 22.10
CA GLN A 179 25.58 -25.83 21.48
C GLN A 179 26.36 -24.95 20.49
N ARG A 180 25.71 -23.94 19.90
CA ARG A 180 26.36 -23.02 18.96
C ARG A 180 26.78 -21.70 19.60
N LEU A 181 26.15 -21.31 20.71
CA LEU A 181 26.42 -20.05 21.40
C LEU A 181 27.83 -20.04 22.00
N MET A 182 28.21 -21.08 22.75
CA MET A 182 29.51 -21.08 23.43
C MET A 182 30.70 -21.12 22.45
N PRO A 183 30.73 -21.97 21.41
CA PRO A 183 31.78 -21.91 20.41
C PRO A 183 31.89 -20.53 19.74
N PHE A 184 30.75 -19.87 19.50
CA PHE A 184 30.72 -18.52 18.92
C PHE A 184 31.29 -17.47 19.87
N VAL A 185 30.86 -17.46 21.14
CA VAL A 185 31.36 -16.53 22.16
C VAL A 185 32.86 -16.71 22.32
N THR A 186 33.35 -17.93 22.54
CA THR A 186 34.78 -18.20 22.74
C THR A 186 35.63 -17.85 21.53
N SER A 187 35.10 -17.95 20.31
CA SER A 187 35.86 -17.65 19.09
C SER A 187 35.96 -16.16 18.76
N TYR A 188 34.97 -15.35 19.15
CA TYR A 188 34.83 -13.97 18.65
C TYR A 188 34.71 -12.89 19.74
N HIS A 189 34.45 -13.25 21.00
CA HIS A 189 34.08 -12.32 22.05
C HIS A 189 34.77 -12.62 23.39
N ASN A 190 34.93 -11.59 24.24
CA ASN A 190 35.34 -11.82 25.62
C ASN A 190 34.13 -12.16 26.49
N LYS A 191 34.13 -13.39 27.01
CA LYS A 191 33.06 -14.00 27.80
C LYS A 191 32.54 -13.11 28.94
N GLU A 192 33.44 -12.45 29.68
CA GLU A 192 33.10 -11.61 30.85
C GLU A 192 32.32 -10.33 30.46
N LYS A 193 32.36 -9.95 29.19
CA LYS A 193 31.67 -8.76 28.67
C LYS A 193 30.42 -9.08 27.87
N VAL A 194 30.03 -10.35 27.70
CA VAL A 194 28.89 -10.71 26.84
C VAL A 194 27.58 -10.67 27.61
N LEU A 195 26.60 -9.95 27.06
CA LEU A 195 25.20 -10.05 27.46
C LEU A 195 24.41 -10.78 26.37
N PHE A 196 23.90 -11.96 26.70
CA PHE A 196 23.05 -12.76 25.83
C PHE A 196 21.56 -12.40 25.96
N TRP A 197 20.93 -12.02 24.86
CA TRP A 197 19.51 -11.67 24.81
C TRP A 197 18.72 -12.62 23.88
N PRO A 198 18.20 -13.75 24.42
CA PRO A 198 17.37 -14.68 23.68
C PRO A 198 15.93 -14.18 23.49
N ASP A 199 15.18 -14.86 22.64
CA ASP A 199 13.74 -14.67 22.52
C ASP A 199 13.00 -15.29 23.75
N LEU A 200 11.67 -15.14 23.82
CA LEU A 200 10.87 -15.66 24.93
C LEU A 200 10.41 -17.12 24.73
N ALA A 201 11.00 -17.87 23.80
CA ALA A 201 10.64 -19.27 23.61
C ALA A 201 11.03 -20.11 24.83
N SER A 202 10.21 -21.12 25.12
CA SER A 202 10.36 -21.95 26.32
C SER A 202 11.68 -22.72 26.36
N SER A 203 12.28 -22.99 25.21
CA SER A 203 13.60 -23.63 25.10
C SER A 203 14.72 -22.78 25.71
N HIS A 204 14.66 -21.45 25.64
CA HIS A 204 15.75 -20.58 26.12
C HIS A 204 15.72 -20.32 27.63
N TYR A 205 14.60 -20.59 28.30
CA TYR A 205 14.43 -20.36 29.74
C TYR A 205 14.16 -21.66 30.53
N GLY A 206 14.51 -22.82 29.97
CA GLY A 206 14.43 -24.09 30.68
C GLY A 206 15.52 -24.19 31.76
N ASN A 207 15.24 -24.89 32.87
CA ASN A 207 16.17 -24.98 34.02
C ASN A 207 17.59 -25.41 33.62
N ASN A 208 17.72 -26.43 32.76
CA ASN A 208 19.02 -26.91 32.30
C ASN A 208 19.79 -25.84 31.49
N VAL A 209 19.07 -24.99 30.76
CA VAL A 209 19.66 -23.90 29.97
C VAL A 209 20.17 -22.80 30.88
N LEU A 210 19.37 -22.43 31.89
CA LEU A 210 19.77 -21.45 32.89
C LEU A 210 20.97 -21.94 33.69
N GLN A 211 20.96 -23.21 34.11
CA GLN A 211 22.09 -23.84 34.80
C GLN A 211 23.34 -23.89 33.92
N TYR A 212 23.19 -24.17 32.62
CA TYR A 212 24.32 -24.16 31.69
C TYR A 212 24.89 -22.76 31.49
N LEU A 213 24.05 -21.73 31.34
CA LEU A 213 24.50 -20.34 31.21
C LEU A 213 25.21 -19.87 32.49
N ASP A 214 24.71 -20.26 33.66
CA ASP A 214 25.29 -19.95 34.97
C ASP A 214 26.64 -20.66 35.19
N GLN A 215 26.72 -21.97 34.90
CA GLN A 215 27.98 -22.73 34.92
C GLN A 215 29.02 -22.17 33.96
N ASN A 216 28.56 -21.61 32.84
CA ASN A 216 29.40 -20.97 31.87
C ASN A 216 29.48 -19.45 32.09
N ASP A 217 29.09 -18.88 33.24
CA ASP A 217 29.26 -17.45 33.55
C ASP A 217 28.87 -16.49 32.38
N VAL A 218 27.77 -16.79 31.70
CA VAL A 218 27.25 -15.96 30.60
C VAL A 218 26.13 -15.10 31.15
N GLN A 219 26.29 -13.77 31.15
CA GLN A 219 25.21 -12.87 31.52
C GLN A 219 24.09 -12.97 30.49
N PHE A 220 22.83 -13.06 30.95
CA PHE A 220 21.67 -13.16 30.06
C PHE A 220 20.49 -12.31 30.52
N VAL A 221 19.60 -11.97 29.58
CA VAL A 221 18.39 -11.19 29.87
C VAL A 221 17.33 -12.07 30.55
N ASP A 222 17.06 -11.80 31.82
CA ASP A 222 15.98 -12.46 32.57
C ASP A 222 14.62 -12.26 31.87
N LYS A 223 13.82 -13.33 31.88
CA LYS A 223 12.43 -13.38 31.41
C LYS A 223 11.57 -12.23 31.96
N LYS A 224 11.84 -11.76 33.18
CA LYS A 224 11.15 -10.63 33.83
C LYS A 224 11.42 -9.28 33.15
N PHE A 225 12.53 -9.14 32.44
CA PHE A 225 12.90 -7.91 31.73
C PHE A 225 12.59 -7.97 30.23
N ASN A 226 12.43 -9.17 29.68
CA ASN A 226 12.13 -9.38 28.27
C ASN A 226 10.64 -9.07 27.96
N PRO A 227 10.33 -8.07 27.12
CA PRO A 227 8.95 -7.72 26.78
C PRO A 227 8.31 -8.75 25.84
N GLN A 228 7.14 -9.29 26.24
CA GLN A 228 6.43 -10.30 25.44
C GLN A 228 5.82 -9.72 24.16
N ASN A 229 5.84 -10.51 23.08
CA ASN A 229 5.19 -10.20 21.81
C ASN A 229 5.63 -8.84 21.22
N CYS A 230 6.89 -8.46 21.45
CA CYS A 230 7.44 -7.16 21.04
C CYS A 230 8.59 -7.35 20.03
N PRO A 231 8.34 -7.92 18.83
CA PRO A 231 9.37 -8.11 17.81
C PRO A 231 10.00 -6.77 17.38
N GLN A 232 9.22 -5.69 17.38
CA GLN A 232 9.71 -4.34 17.13
C GLN A 232 10.71 -3.84 18.17
N ALA A 233 10.97 -4.58 19.26
CA ALA A 233 12.04 -4.27 20.19
C ALA A 233 13.41 -4.78 19.78
N ARG A 234 13.46 -5.67 18.79
CA ARG A 234 14.61 -6.52 18.50
C ARG A 234 15.10 -6.22 17.08
N PRO A 235 16.24 -5.52 16.91
CA PRO A 235 16.78 -5.18 15.59
C PRO A 235 17.02 -6.39 14.68
N ILE A 236 17.23 -7.59 15.26
CA ILE A 236 17.38 -8.84 14.51
C ILE A 236 16.14 -9.16 13.63
N GLU A 237 14.94 -8.73 14.00
CA GLU A 237 13.74 -8.88 13.16
C GLU A 237 13.78 -8.02 11.90
N THR A 238 14.38 -6.83 12.00
CA THR A 238 14.64 -5.96 10.85
C THR A 238 15.71 -6.57 9.95
N LEU A 239 16.78 -7.12 10.54
CA LEU A 239 17.81 -7.84 9.78
C LEU A 239 17.21 -9.03 9.01
N TRP A 240 16.32 -9.81 9.65
CA TRP A 240 15.62 -10.90 8.97
C TRP A 240 14.74 -10.41 7.82
N SER A 241 14.04 -9.29 7.99
CA SER A 241 13.22 -8.70 6.92
C SER A 241 14.07 -8.28 5.72
N ILE A 242 15.23 -7.64 5.95
CA ILE A 242 16.15 -7.24 4.89
C ILE A 242 16.72 -8.45 4.17
N LEU A 243 17.21 -9.44 4.92
CA LEU A 243 17.75 -10.66 4.34
C LEU A 243 16.69 -11.40 3.53
N LYS A 244 15.45 -11.48 4.03
CA LYS A 244 14.34 -12.10 3.32
C LYS A 244 14.08 -11.40 1.98
N ASN A 245 13.97 -10.07 1.98
CA ASN A 245 13.78 -9.30 0.76
C ASN A 245 14.93 -9.53 -0.25
N MET A 246 16.18 -9.59 0.22
CA MET A 246 17.34 -9.86 -0.64
C MET A 246 17.38 -11.29 -1.19
N VAL A 247 16.90 -12.28 -0.43
CA VAL A 247 16.87 -13.68 -0.85
C VAL A 247 15.86 -13.91 -1.97
N TYR A 248 14.64 -13.38 -1.81
CA TYR A 248 13.52 -13.55 -2.74
C TYR A 248 13.36 -12.40 -3.76
N ASP A 249 14.38 -11.55 -3.87
CA ASP A 249 14.41 -10.45 -4.84
C ASP A 249 14.16 -10.97 -6.26
N GLU A 250 13.50 -10.16 -7.10
CA GLU A 250 13.10 -10.51 -8.47
C GLU A 250 12.20 -11.76 -8.58
N GLY A 251 11.50 -12.14 -7.50
CA GLY A 251 10.64 -13.33 -7.47
C GLY A 251 11.42 -14.65 -7.46
N TRP A 252 12.65 -14.62 -6.95
CA TRP A 252 13.51 -15.80 -6.90
C TRP A 252 12.91 -16.92 -6.03
N GLU A 253 12.93 -18.15 -6.53
CA GLU A 253 12.48 -19.35 -5.81
C GLU A 253 13.57 -20.42 -5.80
N ALA A 254 13.67 -21.16 -4.70
CA ALA A 254 14.58 -22.29 -4.57
C ALA A 254 13.90 -23.61 -4.96
N LYS A 255 14.58 -24.44 -5.74
CA LYS A 255 14.13 -25.81 -6.04
C LYS A 255 14.53 -26.81 -4.95
N THR A 256 15.61 -26.53 -4.21
CA THR A 256 16.13 -27.40 -3.16
C THR A 256 16.56 -26.63 -1.92
N ILE A 257 16.59 -27.30 -0.77
CA ILE A 257 17.05 -26.72 0.50
C ILE A 257 18.51 -26.27 0.41
N ASN A 258 19.36 -27.03 -0.29
CA ASN A 258 20.77 -26.67 -0.46
C ASN A 258 20.95 -25.40 -1.29
N GLN A 259 20.13 -25.22 -2.33
CA GLN A 259 20.12 -24.00 -3.12
C GLN A 259 19.69 -22.80 -2.27
N LEU A 260 18.63 -22.97 -1.46
CA LEU A 260 18.17 -21.94 -0.53
C LEU A 260 19.26 -21.57 0.48
N ARG A 261 19.92 -22.57 1.11
CA ARG A 261 21.02 -22.36 2.05
C ARG A 261 22.15 -21.54 1.42
N ARG A 262 22.65 -21.95 0.25
CA ARG A 262 23.72 -21.23 -0.47
C ARG A 262 23.32 -19.79 -0.81
N ARG A 263 22.06 -19.58 -1.20
CA ARG A 263 21.54 -18.22 -1.49
C ARG A 263 21.52 -17.37 -0.22
N ILE A 264 21.03 -17.90 0.90
CA ILE A 264 21.01 -17.21 2.20
C ILE A 264 22.43 -16.83 2.62
N GLU A 265 23.38 -17.77 2.59
CA GLU A 265 24.78 -17.52 2.95
C GLU A 265 25.42 -16.46 2.04
N LYS A 266 25.15 -16.51 0.73
CA LYS A 266 25.62 -15.49 -0.21
C LYS A 266 25.04 -14.12 0.12
N LYS A 267 23.72 -14.01 0.30
CA LYS A 267 23.05 -12.74 0.60
C LYS A 267 23.44 -12.17 1.96
N LEU A 268 23.71 -13.02 2.94
CA LEU A 268 24.21 -12.59 4.24
C LEU A 268 25.59 -11.93 4.14
N LYS A 269 26.49 -12.47 3.29
CA LYS A 269 27.82 -11.88 3.02
C LYS A 269 27.75 -10.55 2.26
N GLU A 270 26.67 -10.30 1.52
CA GLU A 270 26.44 -9.03 0.80
C GLU A 270 25.98 -7.89 1.73
N ILE A 271 25.51 -8.20 2.96
CA ILE A 271 25.05 -7.18 3.91
C ILE A 271 26.27 -6.48 4.55
N ASP A 272 26.34 -5.15 4.39
CA ASP A 272 27.36 -4.34 5.04
C ASP A 272 27.20 -4.37 6.57
N ILE A 273 28.27 -4.74 7.26
CA ILE A 273 28.33 -4.78 8.72
C ILE A 273 28.02 -3.42 9.36
N LYS A 274 28.33 -2.30 8.69
CA LYS A 274 28.02 -0.96 9.19
C LYS A 274 26.51 -0.73 9.31
N VAL A 275 25.73 -1.31 8.40
CA VAL A 275 24.26 -1.24 8.44
C VAL A 275 23.75 -1.97 9.69
N VAL A 276 24.29 -3.15 9.97
CA VAL A 276 23.94 -3.94 11.17
C VAL A 276 24.34 -3.19 12.44
N GLN A 277 25.55 -2.63 12.50
CA GLN A 277 26.01 -1.83 13.65
C GLN A 277 25.12 -0.61 13.90
N GLN A 278 24.71 0.10 12.83
CA GLN A 278 23.80 1.24 12.95
C GLN A 278 22.42 0.81 13.51
N MET A 279 21.85 -0.30 13.03
CA MET A 279 20.58 -0.83 13.55
C MET A 279 20.66 -1.14 15.05
N PHE A 280 21.76 -1.75 15.49
CA PHE A 280 21.94 -2.13 16.89
C PHE A 280 22.26 -0.92 17.78
N SER A 281 22.89 0.14 17.25
CA SER A 281 23.16 1.38 18.01
C SER A 281 21.88 2.07 18.51
N GLY A 282 20.76 1.93 17.77
CA GLY A 282 19.47 2.52 18.10
C GLY A 282 18.70 1.82 19.23
N ILE A 283 19.18 0.67 19.72
CA ILE A 283 18.39 -0.22 20.58
C ILE A 283 17.96 0.44 21.90
N ARG A 284 18.86 1.20 22.52
CA ARG A 284 18.60 1.94 23.77
C ARG A 284 17.51 2.99 23.56
N ARG A 285 17.58 3.75 22.46
CA ARG A 285 16.58 4.76 22.09
C ARG A 285 15.21 4.12 21.87
N GLN A 286 15.17 2.97 21.19
CA GLN A 286 13.93 2.25 20.93
C GLN A 286 13.28 1.72 22.21
N ARG A 287 14.08 1.19 23.16
CA ARG A 287 13.56 0.75 24.48
C ARG A 287 12.98 1.92 25.28
N ARG A 288 13.65 3.07 25.27
CA ARG A 288 13.14 4.28 25.92
C ARG A 288 11.79 4.72 25.34
N LYS A 289 11.66 4.74 24.00
CA LYS A 289 10.38 5.03 23.34
C LYS A 289 9.26 4.07 23.76
N ILE A 290 9.53 2.75 23.81
CA ILE A 290 8.53 1.77 24.27
C ILE A 290 8.19 1.96 25.74
N ALA A 291 9.17 2.27 26.58
CA ALA A 291 8.96 2.51 28.00
C ALA A 291 8.06 3.72 28.25
N ASP A 292 8.19 4.78 27.45
CA ASP A 292 7.50 6.04 27.68
C ASP A 292 6.13 6.09 26.97
N ASN A 293 6.02 5.55 25.75
CA ASN A 293 4.83 5.70 24.90
C ASN A 293 4.13 4.36 24.58
N GLY A 294 4.66 3.23 25.07
CA GLY A 294 4.09 1.91 24.84
C GLY A 294 4.56 1.21 23.55
N PRO A 295 4.09 -0.02 23.31
CA PRO A 295 4.64 -0.89 22.26
C PRO A 295 4.40 -0.40 20.82
N TYR A 296 3.34 0.37 20.59
CA TYR A 296 2.95 0.83 19.25
C TYR A 296 3.85 1.95 18.70
N GLU A 297 4.52 2.71 19.56
CA GLU A 297 5.34 3.85 19.14
C GLU A 297 6.68 3.43 18.52
N ALA A 298 7.15 2.20 18.76
CA ALA A 298 8.38 1.70 18.14
C ALA A 298 8.20 1.30 16.66
N CYS A 299 6.96 1.01 16.22
CA CYS A 299 6.66 0.65 14.84
C CYS A 299 6.83 1.82 13.85
N SER A 300 6.79 3.08 14.32
CA SER A 300 6.97 4.25 13.46
C SER A 300 8.43 4.46 13.07
N SER A 301 9.38 4.14 13.97
CA SER A 301 10.82 4.38 13.74
C SER A 301 11.50 3.33 12.86
N SER A 302 11.12 2.05 12.95
CA SER A 302 11.80 0.99 12.20
C SER A 302 11.54 1.09 10.69
N ASP A 303 10.32 1.43 10.29
CA ASP A 303 9.95 1.56 8.87
C ASP A 303 10.50 2.85 8.25
N GLU A 304 10.57 3.96 9.01
CA GLU A 304 11.21 5.19 8.55
C GLU A 304 12.72 5.03 8.38
N GLU A 305 13.40 4.30 9.27
CA GLU A 305 14.83 3.99 9.16
C GLU A 305 15.10 3.03 8.00
N VAL A 306 14.29 1.97 7.84
CA VAL A 306 14.40 1.04 6.70
C VAL A 306 14.08 1.73 5.38
N SER A 307 13.03 2.57 5.32
CA SER A 307 12.70 3.33 4.11
C SER A 307 13.76 4.39 3.79
N ASN A 308 14.37 5.03 4.80
CA ASN A 308 15.51 5.92 4.60
C ASN A 308 16.77 5.17 4.14
N LEU A 309 17.04 3.97 4.65
CA LEU A 309 18.16 3.13 4.22
C LEU A 309 17.93 2.60 2.79
N GLU A 310 16.74 2.08 2.48
CA GLU A 310 16.36 1.62 1.14
C GLU A 310 16.38 2.78 0.13
N SER A 311 15.90 3.96 0.50
CA SER A 311 15.97 5.13 -0.38
C SER A 311 17.40 5.62 -0.60
N ARG A 312 18.30 5.50 0.39
CA ARG A 312 19.73 5.77 0.22
C ARG A 312 20.40 4.75 -0.69
N LEU A 313 20.16 3.45 -0.46
CA LEU A 313 20.73 2.36 -1.25
C LEU A 313 20.23 2.41 -2.71
N ASN A 314 18.93 2.69 -2.91
CA ASN A 314 18.35 2.86 -4.24
C ASN A 314 18.87 4.11 -4.94
N ARG A 315 19.17 5.18 -4.19
CA ARG A 315 19.75 6.40 -4.76
C ARG A 315 21.19 6.17 -5.22
N GLU A 316 21.98 5.38 -4.48
CA GLU A 316 23.35 5.00 -4.88
C GLU A 316 23.33 4.10 -6.12
N LYS A 317 22.50 3.04 -6.15
CA LYS A 317 22.34 2.19 -7.33
C LYS A 317 21.84 2.95 -8.57
N SER A 318 20.85 3.82 -8.39
CA SER A 318 20.34 4.67 -9.48
C SER A 318 21.40 5.62 -10.01
N PHE A 319 22.26 6.12 -9.12
CA PHE A 319 23.37 7.00 -9.48
C PHE A 319 24.46 6.28 -10.28
N GLU A 320 24.78 5.04 -9.90
CA GLU A 320 25.72 4.19 -10.62
C GLU A 320 25.21 3.82 -12.02
N LEU A 321 23.96 3.36 -12.13
CA LEU A 321 23.29 3.09 -13.41
C LEU A 321 23.29 4.31 -14.32
N LEU A 322 22.95 5.48 -13.77
CA LEU A 322 22.91 6.72 -14.52
C LEU A 322 24.32 7.08 -15.06
N ASN A 323 25.37 6.96 -14.24
CA ASN A 323 26.75 7.21 -14.67
C ASN A 323 27.24 6.22 -15.74
N ASN A 324 26.76 4.98 -15.73
CA ASN A 324 27.03 4.02 -16.80
C ASN A 324 26.40 4.46 -18.14
N VAL A 325 25.17 5.00 -18.12
CA VAL A 325 24.55 5.59 -19.32
C VAL A 325 25.33 6.80 -19.81
N PHE A 326 25.78 7.69 -18.90
CA PHE A 326 26.63 8.82 -19.27
C PHE A 326 27.92 8.36 -19.97
N LYS A 327 28.56 7.29 -19.49
CA LYS A 327 29.75 6.70 -20.12
C LYS A 327 29.49 6.20 -21.55
N VAL A 328 28.35 5.51 -21.78
CA VAL A 328 27.98 4.99 -23.11
C VAL A 328 27.73 6.12 -24.11
N VAL A 329 27.14 7.23 -23.66
CA VAL A 329 26.87 8.42 -24.50
C VAL A 329 28.10 9.35 -24.60
N GLY A 330 29.26 8.94 -24.05
CA GLY A 330 30.50 9.73 -24.13
C GLY A 330 30.53 10.99 -23.27
N GLN A 331 29.70 11.04 -22.22
CA GLN A 331 29.55 12.19 -21.33
C GLN A 331 30.23 11.96 -19.98
N LEU A 332 30.73 13.05 -19.37
CA LEU A 332 31.41 12.99 -18.08
C LEU A 332 30.46 12.53 -16.96
N PRO A 333 30.91 11.66 -16.03
CA PRO A 333 30.08 11.18 -14.93
C PRO A 333 29.65 12.33 -14.01
N ILE A 334 28.50 12.17 -13.37
CA ILE A 334 28.01 13.11 -12.36
C ILE A 334 28.86 12.93 -11.10
N ARG A 335 29.43 14.03 -10.58
CA ARG A 335 30.30 14.03 -9.39
C ARG A 335 29.65 14.66 -8.14
N ASP A 336 28.60 15.48 -8.29
CA ASP A 336 27.92 16.14 -7.16
C ASP A 336 26.39 16.10 -7.33
N LEU A 337 25.70 15.72 -6.26
CA LEU A 337 24.25 15.55 -6.16
C LEU A 337 23.51 16.73 -5.51
N ARG A 338 24.24 17.77 -5.06
CA ARG A 338 23.69 18.86 -4.26
C ARG A 338 22.87 19.88 -5.07
N HIS A 339 23.13 20.03 -6.37
CA HIS A 339 22.46 21.02 -7.22
C HIS A 339 21.45 20.36 -8.18
N ARG A 340 20.17 20.40 -7.81
CA ARG A 340 19.07 19.79 -8.59
C ARG A 340 18.95 20.32 -10.02
N ASP A 341 19.16 21.61 -10.23
CA ASP A 341 18.98 22.23 -11.55
C ASP A 341 20.07 21.79 -12.53
N TYR A 342 21.32 21.71 -12.06
CA TYR A 342 22.44 21.15 -12.82
C TYR A 342 22.20 19.69 -13.23
N LEU A 343 21.76 18.85 -12.29
CA LEU A 343 21.45 17.44 -12.58
C LEU A 343 20.34 17.32 -13.63
N ARG A 344 19.28 18.12 -13.49
CA ARG A 344 18.14 18.11 -14.41
C ARG A 344 18.56 18.54 -15.82
N GLN A 345 19.38 19.58 -15.94
CA GLN A 345 19.91 20.04 -17.23
C GLN A 345 20.78 18.96 -17.89
N LYS A 346 21.68 18.33 -17.12
CA LYS A 346 22.59 17.30 -17.64
C LYS A 346 21.86 16.03 -18.09
N VAL A 347 20.85 15.60 -17.34
CA VAL A 347 19.98 14.47 -17.72
C VAL A 347 19.18 14.82 -18.98
N ASN A 348 18.61 16.02 -19.07
CA ASN A 348 17.87 16.45 -20.26
C ASN A 348 18.75 16.50 -21.51
N GLN A 349 20.01 16.92 -21.38
CA GLN A 349 20.98 16.89 -22.49
C GLN A 349 21.24 15.47 -22.99
N VAL A 350 21.44 14.51 -22.10
CA VAL A 350 21.62 13.10 -22.49
C VAL A 350 20.38 12.51 -23.12
N VAL A 351 19.19 12.81 -22.58
CA VAL A 351 17.92 12.38 -23.19
C VAL A 351 17.76 12.95 -24.59
N HIS A 352 18.16 14.20 -24.83
CA HIS A 352 18.16 14.81 -26.16
C HIS A 352 19.13 14.10 -27.11
N LEU A 353 20.36 13.81 -26.66
CA LEU A 353 21.35 13.11 -27.49
C LEU A 353 20.91 11.68 -27.85
N ILE A 354 20.32 10.96 -26.90
CA ILE A 354 19.77 9.61 -27.14
C ILE A 354 18.60 9.69 -28.11
N ARG A 355 17.70 10.68 -27.96
CA ARG A 355 16.59 10.89 -28.90
C ARG A 355 17.08 11.19 -30.30
N GLN A 356 18.05 12.09 -30.42
CA GLN A 356 18.65 12.44 -31.71
C GLN A 356 19.35 11.23 -32.34
N ALA A 357 20.07 10.41 -31.57
CA ALA A 357 20.67 9.18 -32.06
C ALA A 357 19.60 8.15 -32.49
N SER A 358 18.50 8.04 -31.75
CA SER A 358 17.38 7.16 -32.12
C SER A 358 16.60 7.65 -33.34
N GLU A 359 16.41 8.96 -33.48
CA GLU A 359 15.75 9.59 -34.63
C GLU A 359 16.61 9.43 -35.89
N ASN A 360 17.93 9.55 -35.76
CA ASN A 360 18.88 9.30 -36.86
C ASN A 360 18.94 7.81 -37.27
N LEU A 361 18.64 6.88 -36.37
CA LEU A 361 18.53 5.45 -36.68
C LEU A 361 17.16 5.10 -37.29
N CYS A 362 16.09 5.80 -36.88
CA CYS A 362 14.74 5.60 -37.41
C CYS A 362 14.51 6.31 -38.75
N THR A 363 15.18 7.43 -39.00
CA THR A 363 15.15 8.16 -40.27
C THR A 363 16.44 7.88 -41.03
N GLY A 364 16.52 6.71 -41.65
CA GLY A 364 17.56 6.43 -42.63
C GLY A 364 17.51 7.48 -43.74
N LYS A 365 18.37 8.50 -43.66
CA LYS A 365 18.50 9.49 -44.72
C LYS A 365 19.31 8.91 -45.87
N GLN A 366 18.62 8.53 -46.94
CA GLN A 366 19.00 8.99 -48.27
C GLN A 366 18.15 10.22 -48.60
N THR A 367 18.81 11.23 -49.15
CA THR A 367 18.28 12.47 -49.74
C THR A 367 17.28 12.11 -50.86
N GLU A 368 16.12 12.74 -51.01
CA GLU A 368 15.92 14.03 -51.71
C GLU A 368 14.43 14.44 -51.67
N ASP A 369 14.25 15.74 -51.87
CA ASP A 369 13.14 16.46 -52.50
C ASP A 369 11.76 16.68 -51.83
N ILE A 370 11.45 17.98 -51.89
CA ILE A 370 10.24 18.69 -51.54
C ILE A 370 9.32 18.71 -52.78
N SER A 371 8.05 18.35 -52.65
CA SER A 371 7.00 19.05 -53.41
C SER A 371 5.62 18.92 -52.76
N ASN A 372 4.94 20.06 -52.70
CA ASN A 372 3.55 20.26 -52.29
C ASN A 372 2.57 19.45 -53.16
N ASP A 373 1.40 19.10 -52.60
CA ASP A 373 0.13 19.72 -53.04
C ASP A 373 -1.09 19.18 -52.27
N ASP A 374 -1.82 20.12 -51.68
CA ASP A 374 -3.24 19.98 -51.37
C ASP A 374 -4.02 19.91 -52.70
N LYS A 375 -4.81 18.84 -52.93
CA LYS A 375 -6.19 18.94 -53.49
C LYS A 375 -6.88 17.60 -53.78
N LEU A 376 -8.22 17.67 -53.65
CA LEU A 376 -9.29 16.79 -54.16
C LEU A 376 -9.60 15.49 -53.39
N ASN A 377 -10.64 15.55 -52.54
CA ASN A 377 -11.48 14.40 -52.23
C ASN A 377 -12.39 14.10 -53.46
N PRO A 378 -12.35 12.90 -54.06
CA PRO A 378 -13.31 12.49 -55.07
C PRO A 378 -14.66 12.04 -54.46
N PRO A 379 -15.71 11.88 -55.27
CA PRO A 379 -17.06 11.53 -54.83
C PRO A 379 -17.13 10.10 -54.25
N LEU A 380 -18.02 9.91 -53.27
CA LEU A 380 -18.12 8.76 -52.35
C LEU A 380 -18.47 7.38 -52.95
N ASP A 381 -18.51 7.19 -54.26
CA ASP A 381 -19.16 6.01 -54.86
C ASP A 381 -18.24 4.91 -55.39
N LYS A 382 -16.92 4.99 -55.19
CA LYS A 382 -15.98 3.85 -55.35
C LYS A 382 -14.79 3.96 -54.40
N LEU A 383 -14.98 3.62 -53.13
CA LEU A 383 -13.88 3.36 -52.21
C LEU A 383 -13.66 1.84 -52.13
N ASP A 384 -12.87 1.31 -53.07
CA ASP A 384 -12.35 -0.04 -52.93
C ASP A 384 -11.28 0.00 -51.82
N ILE A 385 -11.65 -0.42 -50.61
CA ILE A 385 -10.70 -0.56 -49.49
C ILE A 385 -9.60 -1.51 -49.94
N THR A 386 -8.37 -1.01 -50.07
CA THR A 386 -7.25 -1.85 -50.48
C THR A 386 -6.90 -2.83 -49.37
N ILE A 387 -6.21 -3.93 -49.72
CA ILE A 387 -5.76 -4.91 -48.73
C ILE A 387 -4.85 -4.24 -47.69
N ASP A 388 -4.06 -3.24 -48.09
CA ASP A 388 -3.16 -2.50 -47.21
C ASP A 388 -3.94 -1.60 -46.22
N ASP A 389 -4.97 -0.90 -46.69
CA ASP A 389 -5.87 -0.12 -45.82
C ASP A 389 -6.54 -1.00 -44.76
N SER A 390 -6.98 -2.20 -45.16
CA SER A 390 -7.58 -3.16 -44.24
C SER A 390 -6.59 -3.66 -43.18
N ALA A 391 -5.33 -3.88 -43.56
CA ALA A 391 -4.27 -4.29 -42.64
C ALA A 391 -3.92 -3.16 -41.66
N GLN A 392 -3.88 -1.92 -42.13
CA GLN A 392 -3.62 -0.75 -41.30
C GLN A 392 -4.76 -0.51 -40.28
N ILE A 393 -6.03 -0.64 -40.71
CA ILE A 393 -7.19 -0.53 -39.81
C ILE A 393 -7.14 -1.62 -38.73
N VAL A 394 -6.83 -2.86 -39.10
CA VAL A 394 -6.71 -3.98 -38.15
C VAL A 394 -5.56 -3.74 -37.15
N ASN A 395 -4.41 -3.24 -37.60
CA ASN A 395 -3.29 -2.94 -36.71
C ASN A 395 -3.61 -1.80 -35.74
N ASN A 396 -4.30 -0.76 -36.21
CA ASN A 396 -4.76 0.34 -35.34
C ASN A 396 -5.77 -0.14 -34.30
N LEU A 397 -6.67 -1.06 -34.66
CA LEU A 397 -7.60 -1.69 -33.72
C LEU A 397 -6.88 -2.54 -32.66
N LYS A 398 -5.84 -3.28 -33.05
CA LYS A 398 -5.01 -4.05 -32.10
C LYS A 398 -4.30 -3.13 -31.11
N TYR A 399 -3.73 -2.04 -31.59
CA TYR A 399 -3.11 -1.03 -30.72
C TYR A 399 -4.13 -0.41 -29.76
N LEU A 400 -5.32 -0.06 -30.25
CA LEU A 400 -6.38 0.51 -29.42
C LEU A 400 -6.83 -0.46 -28.31
N ILE A 401 -6.96 -1.76 -28.62
CA ILE A 401 -7.27 -2.80 -27.62
C ILE A 401 -6.18 -2.92 -26.56
N ASP A 402 -4.91 -2.68 -26.90
CA ASP A 402 -3.83 -2.74 -25.90
C ASP A 402 -3.93 -1.60 -24.89
N VAL A 403 -4.22 -0.38 -25.36
CA VAL A 403 -4.25 0.85 -24.55
C VAL A 403 -5.58 1.08 -23.81
N SER A 404 -6.70 0.54 -24.32
CA SER A 404 -8.04 0.76 -23.77
C SER A 404 -8.30 0.12 -22.39
N ASP A 405 -9.37 0.53 -21.71
CA ASP A 405 -9.79 -0.07 -20.45
C ASP A 405 -10.52 -1.42 -20.64
N TYR A 406 -10.79 -2.15 -19.55
CA TYR A 406 -11.41 -3.48 -19.65
C TYR A 406 -12.78 -3.46 -20.36
N SER A 407 -13.58 -2.40 -20.17
CA SER A 407 -14.92 -2.30 -20.76
C SER A 407 -14.84 -2.07 -22.26
N GLU A 408 -13.97 -1.14 -22.68
CA GLU A 408 -13.68 -0.87 -24.09
C GLU A 408 -13.01 -2.05 -24.79
N LYS A 409 -12.09 -2.76 -24.12
CA LYS A 409 -11.48 -3.99 -24.67
C LYS A 409 -12.54 -5.03 -25.03
N ILE A 410 -13.51 -5.27 -24.14
CA ILE A 410 -14.60 -6.23 -24.40
C ILE A 410 -15.51 -5.76 -25.55
N LYS A 411 -15.80 -4.45 -25.65
CA LYS A 411 -16.55 -3.87 -26.77
C LYS A 411 -15.83 -4.05 -28.09
N LEU A 412 -14.53 -3.77 -28.14
CA LEU A 412 -13.72 -3.88 -29.35
C LEU A 412 -13.55 -5.35 -29.78
N LEU A 413 -13.42 -6.28 -28.82
CA LEU A 413 -13.43 -7.72 -29.11
C LEU A 413 -14.78 -8.21 -29.68
N ALA A 414 -15.87 -7.46 -29.50
CA ALA A 414 -17.17 -7.76 -30.14
C ALA A 414 -17.11 -7.70 -31.67
N LEU A 415 -16.16 -6.94 -32.24
CA LEU A 415 -15.93 -6.81 -33.68
C LEU A 415 -15.37 -8.09 -34.33
N ALA A 416 -14.85 -9.03 -33.53
CA ALA A 416 -14.33 -10.30 -34.05
C ALA A 416 -15.42 -11.11 -34.74
N SER A 417 -15.06 -11.78 -35.85
CA SER A 417 -15.99 -12.60 -36.64
C SER A 417 -16.64 -13.72 -35.82
N LYS A 418 -17.93 -13.98 -36.10
CA LYS A 418 -18.73 -15.01 -35.42
C LYS A 418 -18.11 -16.41 -35.52
N ASN A 419 -17.41 -16.70 -36.60
CA ASN A 419 -16.83 -18.01 -36.89
C ASN A 419 -15.49 -18.28 -36.17
N TRP A 420 -14.96 -17.30 -35.41
CA TRP A 420 -13.68 -17.46 -34.74
C TRP A 420 -13.84 -18.14 -33.38
N GLY A 421 -13.13 -19.25 -33.19
CA GLY A 421 -13.00 -19.91 -31.88
C GLY A 421 -12.18 -19.10 -30.87
N ARG A 422 -12.28 -19.46 -29.59
CA ARG A 422 -11.64 -18.74 -28.47
C ARG A 422 -10.14 -18.55 -28.67
N LEU A 423 -9.43 -19.63 -29.02
CA LEU A 423 -7.98 -19.63 -29.27
C LEU A 423 -7.56 -18.70 -30.43
N LYS A 424 -8.40 -18.60 -31.48
CA LYS A 424 -8.12 -17.73 -32.62
C LYS A 424 -8.26 -16.26 -32.24
N ILE A 425 -9.23 -15.92 -31.39
CA ILE A 425 -9.44 -14.55 -30.88
C ILE A 425 -8.29 -14.16 -29.95
N GLU A 426 -7.91 -15.07 -29.05
CA GLU A 426 -6.81 -14.89 -28.10
C GLU A 426 -5.50 -14.55 -28.82
N ASN A 427 -5.10 -15.40 -29.77
CA ASN A 427 -3.85 -15.22 -30.50
C ASN A 427 -3.87 -14.03 -31.45
N PHE A 428 -5.03 -13.71 -32.06
CA PHE A 428 -5.12 -12.63 -33.03
C PHE A 428 -5.08 -11.24 -32.37
N PHE A 429 -5.77 -11.07 -31.23
CA PHE A 429 -5.85 -9.81 -30.49
C PHE A 429 -4.90 -9.73 -29.28
N LEU A 430 -4.13 -10.79 -29.00
CA LEU A 430 -3.22 -10.89 -27.86
C LEU A 430 -3.93 -10.59 -26.52
N CYS A 431 -5.17 -11.05 -26.38
CA CYS A 431 -5.98 -10.85 -25.18
C CYS A 431 -5.97 -12.08 -24.26
N SER A 432 -6.44 -11.98 -23.02
CA SER A 432 -6.51 -13.15 -22.12
C SER A 432 -7.62 -14.13 -22.52
N GLU A 433 -7.43 -15.42 -22.22
CA GLU A 433 -8.44 -16.48 -22.39
C GLU A 433 -9.81 -16.08 -21.80
N HIS A 434 -9.81 -15.43 -20.64
CA HIS A 434 -11.02 -14.94 -19.98
C HIS A 434 -11.78 -13.90 -20.82
N GLN A 435 -11.08 -12.97 -21.46
CA GLN A 435 -11.69 -11.95 -22.33
C GLN A 435 -12.24 -12.57 -23.62
N ALA A 436 -11.48 -13.48 -24.23
CA ALA A 436 -11.91 -14.24 -25.42
C ALA A 436 -13.15 -15.10 -25.10
N ARG A 437 -13.24 -15.66 -23.90
CA ARG A 437 -14.42 -16.40 -23.42
C ARG A 437 -15.61 -15.48 -23.19
N TYR A 438 -15.41 -14.30 -22.60
CA TYR A 438 -16.47 -13.32 -22.36
C TYR A 438 -17.12 -12.85 -23.67
N ARG A 439 -16.34 -12.69 -24.74
CA ARG A 439 -16.87 -12.46 -26.10
C ARG A 439 -17.79 -13.58 -26.59
N ALA A 440 -17.49 -14.83 -26.26
CA ALA A 440 -18.31 -15.97 -26.67
C ALA A 440 -19.70 -15.96 -25.99
N TYR A 441 -19.83 -15.39 -24.79
CA TYR A 441 -21.13 -15.17 -24.13
C TYR A 441 -21.95 -14.06 -24.80
N LEU A 442 -21.30 -13.10 -25.46
CA LEU A 442 -21.96 -12.05 -26.24
C LEU A 442 -22.36 -12.51 -27.66
N ARG A 443 -22.30 -13.82 -27.97
CA ARG A 443 -22.64 -14.36 -29.29
C ARG A 443 -24.14 -14.44 -29.55
N ASP A 444 -24.97 -14.48 -28.52
CA ASP A 444 -26.40 -14.78 -28.67
C ASP A 444 -27.23 -13.58 -29.15
N ASP A 445 -26.69 -12.35 -29.08
CA ASP A 445 -27.47 -11.11 -29.31
C ASP A 445 -27.17 -10.37 -30.63
N ASP A 446 -26.36 -10.90 -31.54
CA ASP A 446 -26.08 -10.35 -32.89
C ASP A 446 -25.63 -8.86 -32.99
N GLN A 447 -25.32 -8.23 -31.85
CA GLN A 447 -24.98 -6.81 -31.77
C GLN A 447 -23.46 -6.58 -31.74
N ILE A 448 -22.99 -5.66 -32.59
CA ILE A 448 -21.58 -5.22 -32.68
C ILE A 448 -21.33 -4.09 -31.66
N LEU A 449 -20.13 -4.01 -31.06
CA LEU A 449 -19.75 -3.01 -30.03
C LEU A 449 -20.59 -3.03 -28.73
N CYS A 450 -21.12 -4.20 -28.34
CA CYS A 450 -21.88 -4.35 -27.09
C CYS A 450 -21.07 -4.03 -25.83
N SER A 451 -21.68 -3.26 -24.93
CA SER A 451 -21.12 -3.03 -23.60
C SER A 451 -21.11 -4.31 -22.77
N PRO A 452 -20.14 -4.50 -21.86
CA PRO A 452 -20.17 -5.62 -20.93
C PRO A 452 -21.48 -5.60 -20.14
N ILE A 453 -22.17 -6.73 -20.10
CA ILE A 453 -23.34 -6.87 -19.24
C ILE A 453 -22.84 -6.82 -17.80
N ASP A 454 -23.18 -5.74 -17.11
CA ASP A 454 -22.96 -5.59 -15.68
C ASP A 454 -23.77 -6.68 -14.96
N LEU A 455 -23.16 -7.83 -14.68
CA LEU A 455 -23.70 -8.84 -13.76
C LEU A 455 -23.62 -8.26 -12.33
N ARG A 456 -24.41 -7.21 -12.06
CA ARG A 456 -24.52 -6.58 -10.75
C ARG A 456 -25.64 -7.23 -9.97
N GLY A 457 -25.26 -8.01 -8.96
CA GLY A 457 -26.13 -8.45 -7.89
C GLY A 457 -26.25 -9.96 -7.79
N ASN A 458 -26.30 -10.47 -6.56
CA ASN A 458 -26.79 -11.82 -6.32
C ASN A 458 -28.22 -11.89 -6.89
N ILE A 459 -28.42 -12.63 -7.97
CA ILE A 459 -29.76 -13.07 -8.34
C ILE A 459 -30.35 -13.73 -7.09
N ALA A 460 -31.56 -13.33 -6.69
CA ALA A 460 -32.24 -13.93 -5.57
C ALA A 460 -32.30 -15.44 -5.80
N PHE A 461 -31.81 -16.21 -4.82
CA PHE A 461 -31.80 -17.67 -4.94
C PHE A 461 -33.23 -18.19 -4.79
N ASP A 462 -33.52 -19.34 -5.39
CA ASP A 462 -34.87 -19.91 -5.36
C ASP A 462 -35.34 -20.10 -3.90
N PRO A 463 -36.43 -19.42 -3.47
CA PRO A 463 -36.92 -19.49 -2.09
C PRO A 463 -37.34 -20.90 -1.68
N ILE A 464 -37.77 -21.73 -2.64
CA ILE A 464 -38.18 -23.12 -2.40
C ILE A 464 -36.97 -23.94 -1.95
N ILE A 465 -35.86 -23.76 -2.63
CA ILE A 465 -34.61 -24.45 -2.35
C ILE A 465 -34.00 -23.95 -1.03
N GLU A 466 -34.06 -22.64 -0.76
CA GLU A 466 -33.60 -22.07 0.50
C GLU A 466 -34.37 -22.65 1.71
N LYS A 467 -35.70 -22.77 1.58
CA LYS A 467 -36.53 -23.38 2.61
C LYS A 467 -36.24 -24.88 2.79
N ALA A 468 -36.08 -25.62 1.69
CA ALA A 468 -35.74 -27.05 1.76
C ALA A 468 -34.40 -27.30 2.46
N ILE A 469 -33.38 -26.46 2.19
CA ILE A 469 -32.09 -26.52 2.89
C ILE A 469 -32.26 -26.15 4.37
N TYR A 470 -33.06 -25.13 4.67
CA TYR A 470 -33.35 -24.74 6.04
C TYR A 470 -33.98 -25.89 6.84
N ASP A 471 -35.04 -26.50 6.31
CA ASP A 471 -35.76 -27.61 6.94
C ASP A 471 -34.86 -28.84 7.09
N PHE A 472 -34.04 -29.16 6.08
CA PHE A 472 -33.07 -30.26 6.13
C PHE A 472 -32.06 -30.13 7.28
N TYR A 473 -31.57 -28.93 7.58
CA TYR A 473 -30.64 -28.74 8.69
C TYR A 473 -31.32 -28.78 10.07
N HIS A 474 -32.65 -28.67 10.14
CA HIS A 474 -33.43 -28.73 11.39
C HIS A 474 -33.94 -30.13 11.72
N THR A 475 -33.67 -31.15 10.89
CA THR A 475 -33.98 -32.53 11.23
C THR A 475 -32.98 -33.08 12.26
N ASP A 476 -33.48 -33.82 13.24
CA ASP A 476 -32.68 -34.40 14.34
C ASP A 476 -31.65 -35.45 13.87
N GLU A 477 -31.84 -35.97 12.64
CA GLU A 477 -30.91 -36.86 11.95
C GLU A 477 -29.66 -36.13 11.45
N ILE A 478 -29.76 -34.83 11.16
CA ILE A 478 -28.68 -34.03 10.58
C ILE A 478 -28.03 -33.15 11.63
N SER A 479 -28.82 -32.49 12.48
CA SER A 479 -28.29 -31.59 13.51
C SER A 479 -28.91 -31.84 14.89
N ARG A 480 -28.09 -31.86 15.94
CA ARG A 480 -28.54 -32.00 17.35
C ARG A 480 -28.18 -30.81 18.20
N ALA A 481 -28.94 -30.56 19.27
CA ALA A 481 -28.63 -29.51 20.23
C ALA A 481 -27.26 -29.75 20.90
N SER A 482 -26.41 -28.72 20.87
CA SER A 482 -25.12 -28.74 21.55
C SER A 482 -25.34 -28.69 23.07
N PRO A 483 -24.75 -29.62 23.85
CA PRO A 483 -24.95 -29.66 25.30
C PRO A 483 -24.47 -28.39 26.02
N ASN A 484 -23.40 -27.75 25.51
CA ASN A 484 -22.63 -26.73 26.24
C ASN A 484 -22.67 -25.32 25.64
N LYS A 485 -23.42 -25.08 24.54
CA LYS A 485 -23.42 -23.77 23.86
C LYS A 485 -24.84 -23.30 23.51
N LYS A 486 -25.25 -22.21 24.18
CA LYS A 486 -26.47 -21.45 23.92
C LYS A 486 -26.12 -20.18 23.14
N ASP A 487 -27.00 -19.76 22.23
CA ASP A 487 -26.88 -18.52 21.48
C ASP A 487 -28.02 -17.58 21.92
N VAL A 488 -27.69 -16.33 22.25
CA VAL A 488 -28.66 -15.34 22.76
C VAL A 488 -29.00 -14.38 21.64
N LEU A 489 -30.27 -14.35 21.22
CA LEU A 489 -30.76 -13.39 20.25
C LEU A 489 -31.23 -12.13 20.98
N GLN A 490 -30.79 -10.96 20.51
CA GLN A 490 -31.31 -9.68 20.98
C GLN A 490 -32.36 -9.21 19.97
N ASN A 491 -33.64 -9.23 20.36
CA ASN A 491 -34.74 -8.73 19.54
C ASN A 491 -35.46 -7.58 20.26
N ASN A 492 -35.90 -6.55 19.52
CA ASN A 492 -36.43 -5.32 20.13
C ASN A 492 -37.75 -5.50 20.88
N GLU A 493 -38.47 -6.60 20.64
CA GLU A 493 -39.79 -6.88 21.22
C GLU A 493 -39.75 -7.91 22.36
N ASN A 494 -38.65 -8.66 22.51
CA ASN A 494 -38.45 -9.62 23.60
C ASN A 494 -36.95 -9.74 23.92
N PRO A 495 -36.50 -9.28 25.11
CA PRO A 495 -35.09 -9.35 25.46
C PRO A 495 -34.73 -10.78 25.88
N ASN A 496 -33.96 -11.47 25.03
CA ASN A 496 -33.26 -12.74 25.29
C ASN A 496 -34.04 -14.06 25.09
N PRO A 497 -34.64 -14.35 23.92
CA PRO A 497 -34.88 -15.75 23.56
C PRO A 497 -33.54 -16.49 23.44
N ILE A 498 -33.32 -17.44 24.35
CA ILE A 498 -32.17 -18.35 24.33
C ILE A 498 -32.48 -19.46 23.33
N ARG A 499 -31.68 -19.58 22.27
CA ARG A 499 -31.74 -20.73 21.35
C ARG A 499 -30.53 -21.64 21.57
N HIS A 500 -30.73 -22.95 21.54
CA HIS A 500 -29.61 -23.89 21.59
C HIS A 500 -28.88 -23.88 20.24
N MET A 501 -27.54 -23.84 20.25
CA MET A 501 -26.78 -24.05 19.00
C MET A 501 -26.98 -25.50 18.57
N LEU A 502 -27.21 -25.74 17.28
CA LEU A 502 -27.25 -27.09 16.73
C LEU A 502 -25.86 -27.48 16.19
N MET A 503 -25.51 -28.75 16.30
CA MET A 503 -24.29 -29.35 15.79
C MET A 503 -24.64 -30.40 14.74
N THR A 504 -24.03 -30.29 13.57
CA THR A 504 -24.21 -31.27 12.49
C THR A 504 -23.51 -32.57 12.82
N LEU A 505 -24.16 -33.73 12.69
CA LEU A 505 -23.63 -35.05 13.09
C LEU A 505 -22.54 -35.61 12.17
N MET A 506 -22.30 -34.97 11.02
CA MET A 506 -21.43 -35.44 9.95
C MET A 506 -20.73 -34.26 9.26
N THR A 507 -19.75 -34.55 8.41
CA THR A 507 -18.97 -33.52 7.71
C THR A 507 -19.82 -32.77 6.67
N LEU A 508 -19.41 -31.55 6.31
CA LEU A 508 -20.11 -30.75 5.28
C LEU A 508 -20.22 -31.44 3.91
N MET A 509 -19.32 -32.39 3.63
CA MET A 509 -19.38 -33.16 2.38
C MET A 509 -20.49 -34.21 2.45
N GLU A 510 -20.56 -34.94 3.56
CA GLU A 510 -21.56 -35.99 3.80
C GLU A 510 -22.96 -35.38 3.90
N THR A 511 -23.12 -34.25 4.61
CA THR A 511 -24.42 -33.54 4.69
C THR A 511 -24.93 -33.12 3.31
N TYR A 512 -24.03 -32.70 2.43
CA TYR A 512 -24.38 -32.26 1.08
C TYR A 512 -24.76 -33.45 0.19
N GLN A 513 -24.06 -34.58 0.33
CA GLN A 513 -24.41 -35.81 -0.38
C GLN A 513 -25.78 -36.34 0.04
N GLN A 514 -26.08 -36.35 1.34
CA GLN A 514 -27.40 -36.74 1.84
C GLN A 514 -28.51 -35.78 1.39
N PHE A 515 -28.24 -34.47 1.35
CA PHE A 515 -29.21 -33.51 0.82
C PHE A 515 -29.57 -33.78 -0.65
N ILE A 516 -28.58 -34.08 -1.50
CA ILE A 516 -28.82 -34.42 -2.92
C ILE A 516 -29.58 -35.74 -3.03
N GLN A 517 -29.24 -36.75 -2.22
CA GLN A 517 -29.92 -38.04 -2.21
C GLN A 517 -31.40 -37.92 -1.80
N ASN A 518 -31.70 -37.06 -0.82
CA ASN A 518 -33.07 -36.84 -0.35
C ASN A 518 -33.87 -35.88 -1.24
N SER A 519 -33.19 -35.05 -2.04
CA SER A 519 -33.79 -34.01 -2.87
C SER A 519 -33.41 -34.17 -4.34
N SER A 520 -33.72 -35.35 -4.92
CA SER A 520 -33.30 -35.77 -6.26
C SER A 520 -33.73 -34.83 -7.42
N SER A 521 -34.64 -33.89 -7.18
CA SER A 521 -35.14 -32.92 -8.18
C SER A 521 -34.55 -31.51 -8.07
N MET A 522 -33.78 -31.19 -7.02
CA MET A 522 -33.27 -29.84 -6.77
C MET A 522 -31.79 -29.70 -7.13
N HIS A 523 -31.45 -28.82 -8.06
CA HIS A 523 -30.05 -28.61 -8.47
C HIS A 523 -29.38 -27.48 -7.67
N VAL A 524 -28.56 -27.83 -6.68
CA VAL A 524 -27.77 -26.86 -5.88
C VAL A 524 -26.31 -27.29 -5.81
N GLY A 525 -25.39 -26.36 -6.10
CA GLY A 525 -23.95 -26.62 -5.93
C GLY A 525 -23.50 -26.57 -4.46
N LYS A 526 -22.53 -27.41 -4.09
CA LYS A 526 -21.97 -27.54 -2.73
C LYS A 526 -21.70 -26.22 -2.03
N SER A 527 -20.94 -25.32 -2.66
CA SER A 527 -20.58 -24.02 -2.07
C SER A 527 -21.80 -23.16 -1.75
N LYS A 528 -22.85 -23.23 -2.57
CA LYS A 528 -24.08 -22.47 -2.37
C LYS A 528 -24.94 -23.08 -1.26
N SER A 529 -25.07 -24.40 -1.22
CA SER A 529 -25.73 -25.12 -0.11
C SER A 529 -25.05 -24.82 1.23
N CYS A 530 -23.72 -24.89 1.30
CA CYS A 530 -22.98 -24.54 2.53
C CYS A 530 -23.14 -23.07 2.92
N SER A 531 -23.30 -22.17 1.95
CA SER A 531 -23.53 -20.74 2.22
C SER A 531 -24.94 -20.44 2.73
N LEU A 532 -25.93 -21.27 2.39
CA LEU A 532 -27.33 -21.14 2.84
C LEU A 532 -27.57 -21.82 4.20
N LYS A 533 -26.58 -22.55 4.72
CA LYS A 533 -26.63 -23.14 6.07
C LYS A 533 -26.86 -22.03 7.13
N PRO A 534 -27.83 -22.19 8.04
CA PRO A 534 -28.05 -21.25 9.12
C PRO A 534 -26.80 -21.06 10.00
N LYS A 535 -26.50 -19.81 10.35
CA LYS A 535 -25.26 -19.43 11.04
C LYS A 535 -25.10 -20.05 12.44
N TRP A 536 -26.20 -20.42 13.08
CA TRP A 536 -26.23 -21.03 14.42
C TRP A 536 -26.00 -22.55 14.41
N ILE A 537 -25.79 -23.15 13.24
CA ILE A 537 -25.50 -24.58 13.07
C ILE A 537 -24.00 -24.77 12.85
N LYS A 538 -23.33 -25.39 13.82
CA LYS A 538 -21.89 -25.69 13.76
C LYS A 538 -21.65 -27.04 13.12
N THR A 539 -20.65 -27.08 12.23
CA THR A 539 -20.16 -28.33 11.67
C THR A 539 -19.19 -28.95 12.66
N ILE A 540 -19.33 -30.25 12.92
CA ILE A 540 -18.32 -31.03 13.64
C ILE A 540 -16.99 -30.93 12.91
N THR A 541 -15.96 -30.47 13.61
CA THR A 541 -14.58 -30.54 13.13
C THR A 541 -13.89 -31.75 13.74
N LEU A 542 -12.78 -32.23 13.17
CA LEU A 542 -11.98 -33.33 13.72
C LEU A 542 -11.43 -33.07 15.15
N HIS A 543 -11.64 -31.88 15.71
CA HIS A 543 -11.35 -31.56 17.11
C HIS A 543 -12.55 -31.76 18.05
N ASP A 544 -13.75 -31.95 17.51
CA ASP A 544 -15.01 -32.10 18.26
C ASP A 544 -15.48 -33.57 18.35
N ILE A 545 -14.77 -34.50 17.68
CA ILE A 545 -14.83 -35.97 17.85
C ILE A 545 -13.67 -36.35 18.74
#